data_AF-A0A4R3NV54-F1
#
_entry.id   AF-A0A4R3NV54-F1
#
_cell.length_a   1.000
_cell.length_b   1.000
_cell.length_c   1.000
_cell.angle_alpha   90.00
_cell.angle_beta   90.00
_cell.angle_gamma   90.00
#
_symmetry.space_group_name_H-M   'P 1'
#
loop_
_entity.id
_entity.type
_entity.pdbx_description
1 polymer ?
#
loop_
_entity_poly.entity_id
_entity_poly.type
_entity_poly.pdbx_seq_one_letter_code
_entity_poly.pdbx_strand_id
1 'polypeptide(L)' 'MTTEQIEKYFGTTNKIAEFFCISPEAFYQWKKRPNQLIPKNRAMEADYRTNGELKYNAALYQNSTKSN' A
#
# COMPACT_ATOMS: atom_id res chain seq x y z
N MET A 1 -2.35 -5.51 1.44
CA MET A 1 -1.09 -5.12 0.79
C MET A 1 -0.34 -4.22 1.74
N THR A 2 0.85 -4.63 2.16
CA THR A 2 1.67 -3.86 3.10
C THR A 2 2.73 -3.04 2.36
N THR A 3 3.25 -2.00 3.01
CA THR A 3 4.35 -1.20 2.48
C THR A 3 5.59 -2.04 2.21
N GLU A 4 5.86 -3.08 3.02
CA GLU A 4 6.95 -4.03 2.78
C GLU A 4 6.81 -4.81 1.47
N GLN A 5 5.60 -5.28 1.13
CA GLN A 5 5.39 -5.98 -0.14
C GLN A 5 5.67 -5.06 -1.34
N ILE A 6 5.23 -3.80 -1.23
CA ILE A 6 5.42 -2.79 -2.26
C ILE A 6 6.90 -2.41 -2.37
N GLU A 7 7.59 -2.23 -1.23
CA GLU A 7 9.03 -1.99 -1.20
C GLU A 7 9.82 -3.14 -1.80
N LYS A 8 9.44 -4.39 -1.51
CA LYS A 8 10.09 -5.57 -2.07
C LYS A 8 9.88 -5.68 -3.58
N TYR A 9 8.72 -5.24 -4.08
CA TYR A 9 8.40 -5.27 -5.51
C TYR A 9 9.10 -4.15 -6.30
N PHE A 10 8.99 -2.90 -5.84
CA PHE A 10 9.58 -1.75 -6.55
C PHE A 10 11.05 -1.51 -6.20
N GLY A 11 11.52 -2.00 -5.06
CA GLY A 11 12.89 -1.89 -4.55
C GLY A 11 13.17 -0.60 -3.77
N THR A 12 12.74 0.56 -4.28
CA THR A 12 13.01 1.86 -3.63
C THR A 12 11.76 2.70 -3.43
N THR A 13 11.71 3.41 -2.29
CA THR A 13 10.63 4.34 -1.94
C THR A 13 10.33 5.37 -3.02
N ASN A 14 11.35 5.82 -3.76
CA ASN A 14 11.18 6.82 -4.81
C ASN A 14 10.33 6.28 -5.98
N LYS A 15 10.62 5.07 -6.45
CA LYS A 15 9.83 4.40 -7.50
C LYS A 15 8.38 4.19 -7.08
N ILE A 16 8.17 3.87 -5.81
CA ILE A 16 6.84 3.70 -5.23
C ILE A 16 6.09 5.02 -5.22
N ALA A 17 6.74 6.09 -4.77
CA ALA A 17 6.19 7.44 -4.73
C ALA A 17 5.78 7.90 -6.14
N GLU A 18 6.66 7.71 -7.14
CA GLU A 18 6.36 7.98 -8.55
C GLU A 18 5.19 7.15 -9.07
N PHE A 19 5.16 5.85 -8.77
CA PHE A 19 4.09 4.93 -9.21
C PHE A 19 2.71 5.35 -8.68
N PHE A 20 2.63 5.74 -7.41
CA PHE A 20 1.38 6.21 -6.79
C PHE A 20 1.10 7.70 -7.01
N CYS A 21 2.02 8.41 -7.69
CA CYS A 21 1.98 9.87 -7.84
C CYS A 21 1.77 10.58 -6.48
N ILE A 22 2.55 10.17 -5.50
CA ILE A 22 2.57 10.72 -4.13
C ILE A 22 3.98 11.18 -3.78
N SER A 23 4.11 11.97 -2.72
CA SER A 23 5.43 12.26 -2.17
C SER A 23 6.00 11.04 -1.42
N PRO A 24 7.33 10.84 -1.41
CA PRO A 24 7.96 9.77 -0.64
C PRO A 24 7.62 9.84 0.85
N GLU A 25 7.39 11.04 1.38
CA GLU A 25 6.93 11.27 2.74
C GLU A 25 5.57 10.62 3.05
N ALA A 26 4.64 10.63 2.08
CA ALA A 26 3.35 9.96 2.22
C ALA A 26 3.52 8.45 2.34
N PHE A 27 4.48 7.87 1.62
CA PHE A 27 4.83 6.46 1.75
C PHE A 27 5.44 6.16 3.13
N TYR A 28 6.32 7.04 3.64
CA TYR A 28 6.83 6.93 5.01
C TYR A 28 5.71 6.96 6.06
N GLN A 29 4.66 7.76 5.84
CA GLN A 29 3.50 7.76 6.75
C GLN A 29 2.77 6.42 6.75
N TRP A 30 2.69 5.73 5.60
CA TRP A 30 2.11 4.39 5.55
C TRP A 30 2.94 3.37 6.32
N LYS A 31 4.29 3.46 6.24
CA LYS A 31 5.21 2.62 7.04
C LYS A 31 5.06 2.85 8.55
N LYS A 32 4.73 4.07 8.97
CA LYS A 32 4.52 4.40 10.39
C LYS A 32 3.21 3.87 10.96
N ARG A 33 2.26 3.42 10.13
CA ARG A 33 0.98 2.90 10.62
C ARG A 33 1.15 1.53 11.27
N PRO A 34 0.40 1.24 12.34
CA PRO A 34 0.27 -0.13 12.80
C PRO A 34 -0.25 -0.98 11.64
N ASN A 35 0.40 -2.13 11.42
CA ASN A 35 0.17 -3.07 10.32
C ASN A 35 0.77 -2.66 8.97
N GLN A 36 1.40 -1.49 8.85
CA GLN A 36 2.10 -1.07 7.63
C GLN A 36 1.23 -1.20 6.35
N LEU A 37 -0.08 -1.03 6.49
CA LEU A 37 -1.04 -1.20 5.42
C LEU A 37 -1.17 0.10 4.63
N ILE A 38 -1.03 0.02 3.31
CA ILE A 38 -1.35 1.16 2.44
C ILE A 38 -2.87 1.35 2.35
N PRO A 39 -3.38 2.55 1.99
CA PRO A 39 -4.82 2.79 1.90
C PRO A 39 -5.53 1.84 0.92
N LYS A 40 -6.79 1.45 1.24
CA LYS A 40 -7.61 0.54 0.42
C LYS A 40 -7.64 0.94 -1.06
N ASN A 41 -7.92 2.22 -1.35
CA ASN A 41 -8.00 2.72 -2.73
C ASN A 41 -6.65 2.59 -3.46
N ARG A 42 -5.53 2.82 -2.76
CA ARG A 42 -4.18 2.67 -3.33
C ARG A 42 -3.82 1.22 -3.56
N ALA A 43 -4.26 0.32 -2.69
CA ALA A 43 -4.03 -1.11 -2.87
C ALA A 43 -4.79 -1.67 -4.07
N MET A 44 -6.02 -1.22 -4.33
CA MET A 44 -6.73 -1.57 -5.57
C MET A 44 -6.07 -0.96 -6.81
N GLU A 45 -5.62 0.30 -6.74
CA GLU A 45 -4.91 0.93 -7.85
C GLU A 45 -3.60 0.19 -8.19
N ALA A 46 -2.86 -0.24 -7.17
CA ALA A 46 -1.65 -1.04 -7.34
C ALA A 46 -1.95 -2.39 -8.00
N ASP A 47 -2.98 -3.10 -7.52
CA ASP A 47 -3.43 -4.38 -8.07
C ASP A 47 -3.77 -4.26 -9.56
N TYR A 48 -4.57 -3.26 -9.92
CA TYR A 48 -4.95 -2.99 -11.30
C TYR A 48 -3.75 -2.63 -12.19
N ARG A 49 -2.89 -1.72 -11.73
CA ARG A 49 -1.74 -1.22 -12.50
C ARG A 49 -0.60 -2.25 -12.64
N THR A 50 -0.44 -3.13 -11.66
CA THR A 50 0.58 -4.21 -11.69
C THR A 50 0.04 -5.51 -12.26
N ASN A 51 -1.16 -5.50 -12.86
CA ASN A 51 -1.78 -6.69 -13.44
C ASN A 51 -1.88 -7.88 -12.45
N GLY A 52 -2.09 -7.58 -11.16
CA GLY A 52 -2.20 -8.57 -10.10
C GLY A 52 -0.90 -9.05 -9.45
N GLU A 53 0.28 -8.49 -9.79
CA GLU A 53 1.52 -8.79 -9.06
C GLU A 53 1.45 -8.32 -7.60
N LEU A 54 0.88 -7.15 -7.36
CA LEU A 54 0.54 -6.67 -6.02
C LEU A 54 -0.93 -6.94 -5.74
N LYS A 55 -1.24 -8.11 -5.19
CA LYS A 55 -2.64 -8.52 -4.99
C LYS A 55 -3.36 -7.72 -3.91
N TYR A 56 -4.46 -7.07 -4.27
CA TYR A 56 -5.36 -6.45 -3.30
C TYR A 56 -6.04 -7.54 -2.45
N ASN A 57 -5.95 -7.41 -1.12
CA ASN A 57 -6.65 -8.30 -0.19
C ASN A 57 -7.60 -7.49 0.68
N ALA A 58 -8.90 -7.60 0.40
CA ALA A 58 -9.96 -6.91 1.10
C ALA A 58 -10.05 -7.28 2.59
N ALA A 59 -9.70 -8.51 2.97
CA ALA A 59 -9.77 -8.99 4.35
C ALA A 59 -8.89 -8.17 5.31
N LEU A 60 -7.76 -7.65 4.80
CA LEU A 60 -6.86 -6.78 5.58
C LEU A 60 -7.47 -5.41 5.91
N TYR A 61 -8.50 -4.99 5.17
CA TYR A 61 -9.19 -3.71 5.34
C TYR A 61 -10.56 -3.85 6.02
N GLN A 62 -11.09 -5.06 6.14
CA GLN A 62 -12.37 -5.32 6.79
C GLN A 62 -12.31 -5.13 8.32
N ASN A 63 -11.13 -5.19 8.94
CA ASN A 63 -10.99 -5.07 10.40
C ASN A 63 -11.00 -3.63 10.94
N SER A 64 -11.03 -2.59 10.10
CA SER A 64 -11.14 -1.19 10.59
C SER A 64 -12.56 -0.77 10.96
N THR A 65 -13.56 -1.66 10.86
CA THR A 65 -14.93 -1.41 11.35
C THR A 65 -15.24 -2.06 12.69
N LYS A 66 -14.24 -2.48 13.48
CA LYS A 66 -14.46 -2.72 14.91
C LYS A 66 -14.29 -1.41 15.67
N SER A 67 -15.38 -0.64 15.67
CA SER A 67 -15.71 0.24 16.78
C SER A 67 -15.68 -0.61 18.06
N ASN A 68 -14.92 -0.18 19.06
CA ASN A 68 -15.13 -0.53 20.45
C ASN A 68 -15.06 0.76 21.26
#